data_AF-A0A3N5VM24-F1
#
_entry.id   AF-A0A3N5VM24-F1
#
_cell.length_a   1.000
_cell.length_b   1.000
_cell.length_c   1.000
_cell.angle_alpha   90.00
_cell.angle_beta   90.00
_cell.angle_gamma   90.00
#
_symmetry.space_group_name_H-M   'P 1'
#
loop_
_entity.id
_entity.type
_entity.pdbx_description
1 polymer ?
#
loop_
_entity_poly.entity_id
_entity_poly.type
_entity_poly.pdbx_seq_one_letter_code
_entity_poly.pdbx_strand_id
1 'polypeptide(L)'
;PALRAARQQRQVYYATDTHWNQYGILAGYTEILRELQKDFPQLQPHTLADFKPVSKGLGSGDLSKEWVQGLAQEEMVQLEPRFTRETVQIPLTQGTAQLPGRMVATYNPDSSLPRAMIFHDSFFNEMIPFLSDHFSWAVYHWAFKVDETFVAGEKPDIVIFEVTDRYLSRLLTVTR
;
A
#
# COMPACT_ATOMS: atom_id res chain seq x y z
N PRO A 1 -15.85 -1.00 -5.10
CA PRO A 1 -16.54 -0.16 -6.12
C PRO A 1 -15.60 0.66 -7.01
N ALA A 2 -14.62 1.36 -6.40
CA ALA A 2 -13.66 2.21 -7.10
C ALA A 2 -12.86 1.49 -8.20
N LEU A 3 -12.29 0.32 -7.92
CA LEU A 3 -11.53 -0.44 -8.93
C LEU A 3 -12.39 -0.83 -10.15
N ARG A 4 -13.67 -1.13 -9.96
CA ARG A 4 -14.60 -1.42 -11.08
C ARG A 4 -14.85 -0.18 -11.93
N ALA A 5 -14.96 0.99 -11.31
CA ALA A 5 -15.12 2.27 -12.01
C ALA A 5 -13.83 2.66 -12.75
N ALA A 6 -12.68 2.57 -12.08
CA ALA A 6 -11.37 2.87 -12.67
C ALA A 6 -11.05 1.95 -13.86
N ARG A 7 -11.44 0.67 -13.80
CA ARG A 7 -11.32 -0.29 -14.90
C ARG A 7 -12.01 0.15 -16.20
N GLN A 8 -13.07 0.96 -16.12
CA GLN A 8 -13.76 1.46 -17.32
C GLN A 8 -12.92 2.48 -18.10
N GLN A 9 -11.92 3.08 -17.45
CA GLN A 9 -11.07 4.11 -18.04
C GLN A 9 -9.71 3.57 -18.49
N ARG A 10 -9.19 2.55 -17.79
CA ARG A 10 -7.87 1.95 -18.06
C ARG A 10 -7.71 0.60 -17.37
N GLN A 11 -6.67 -0.14 -17.76
CA GLN A 11 -6.26 -1.34 -17.05
C GLN A 11 -5.80 -0.99 -15.63
N VAL A 12 -6.33 -1.70 -14.63
CA VAL A 12 -6.05 -1.48 -13.19
C VAL A 12 -5.40 -2.69 -12.50
N TYR A 13 -5.27 -3.81 -13.22
CA TYR A 13 -4.51 -4.98 -12.83
C TYR A 13 -3.54 -5.31 -13.96
N TYR A 14 -2.36 -5.80 -13.62
CA TYR A 14 -1.49 -6.40 -14.62
C TYR A 14 -2.20 -7.62 -15.25
N ALA A 15 -2.06 -7.78 -16.56
CA ALA A 15 -2.57 -8.96 -17.26
C ALA A 15 -1.73 -10.22 -16.98
N THR A 16 -0.48 -10.02 -16.57
CA THR A 16 0.54 -11.05 -16.33
C THR A 16 0.82 -11.28 -14.85
N ASP A 17 0.11 -10.60 -13.94
CA ASP A 17 0.34 -10.65 -12.49
C ASP A 17 -0.99 -10.76 -11.70
N THR A 18 -0.95 -11.32 -10.50
CA THR A 18 -2.10 -11.36 -9.58
C THR A 18 -2.43 -10.01 -8.95
N HIS A 19 -1.51 -9.04 -8.97
CA HIS A 19 -1.65 -7.75 -8.31
C HIS A 19 -2.28 -6.69 -9.21
N TRP A 20 -2.83 -5.66 -8.56
CA TRP A 20 -3.15 -4.41 -9.24
C TRP A 20 -1.91 -3.75 -9.83
N ASN A 21 -2.10 -2.89 -10.84
CA ASN A 21 -1.03 -2.02 -11.32
C ASN A 21 -1.09 -0.65 -10.64
N GLN A 22 -0.19 0.27 -11.00
CA GLN A 22 -0.11 1.60 -10.40
C GLN A 22 -1.39 2.43 -10.51
N TYR A 23 -2.22 2.20 -11.54
CA TYR A 23 -3.53 2.86 -11.64
C TYR A 23 -4.57 2.24 -10.71
N GLY A 24 -4.53 0.91 -10.52
CA GLY A 24 -5.34 0.24 -9.51
C GLY A 24 -4.95 0.65 -8.10
N ILE A 25 -3.65 0.75 -7.82
CA ILE A 25 -3.11 1.26 -6.57
C ILE A 25 -3.62 2.68 -6.31
N LEU A 26 -3.46 3.60 -7.27
CA LEU A 26 -3.96 4.98 -7.12
C LEU A 26 -5.46 5.01 -6.79
N ALA A 27 -6.27 4.18 -7.46
CA ALA A 27 -7.70 4.09 -7.18
C ALA A 27 -8.00 3.55 -5.77
N GLY A 28 -7.31 2.50 -5.32
CA GLY A 28 -7.47 1.94 -3.97
C GLY A 28 -7.02 2.93 -2.88
N TYR A 29 -5.83 3.50 -3.04
CA TYR A 29 -5.26 4.53 -2.17
C TYR A 29 -6.19 5.75 -2.03
N THR A 30 -6.80 6.20 -3.13
CA THR A 30 -7.71 7.35 -3.12
C THR A 30 -8.93 7.08 -2.23
N GLU A 31 -9.48 5.86 -2.25
CA GLU A 31 -10.61 5.52 -1.39
C GLU A 31 -10.20 5.40 0.08
N ILE A 32 -9.02 4.83 0.36
CA ILE A 32 -8.49 4.76 1.73
C ILE A 32 -8.39 6.18 2.31
N LEU A 33 -7.74 7.11 1.60
CA LEU A 33 -7.63 8.47 2.09
C LEU A 33 -8.98 9.18 2.18
N ARG A 34 -9.89 8.99 1.21
CA ARG A 34 -11.24 9.57 1.30
C ARG A 34 -12.01 9.11 2.54
N GLU A 35 -11.83 7.86 2.96
CA GLU A 35 -12.43 7.38 4.20
C GLU A 35 -11.81 8.06 5.42
N LEU A 36 -10.48 8.13 5.48
CA LEU A 36 -9.75 8.76 6.59
C LEU A 36 -10.00 10.27 6.69
N GLN A 37 -10.28 10.95 5.58
CA GLN A 37 -10.58 12.39 5.54
C GLN A 37 -11.76 12.82 6.41
N LYS A 38 -12.67 11.90 6.73
CA LYS A 38 -13.83 12.19 7.58
C LYS A 38 -13.39 12.63 8.98
N ASP A 39 -12.30 12.03 9.48
CA ASP A 39 -11.73 12.31 10.80
C ASP A 39 -10.41 13.10 10.71
N PHE A 40 -9.72 13.02 9.57
CA PHE A 40 -8.43 13.68 9.31
C PHE A 40 -8.46 14.50 8.01
N PRO A 41 -9.10 15.69 7.99
CA PRO A 41 -9.33 16.48 6.78
C PRO A 41 -8.05 16.89 6.03
N GLN A 42 -6.89 16.89 6.68
CA GLN A 42 -5.60 17.18 6.05
C GLN A 42 -5.11 16.07 5.10
N LEU A 43 -5.66 14.85 5.17
CA LEU A 43 -5.24 13.71 4.37
C LEU A 43 -5.81 13.76 2.94
N GLN A 44 -5.38 14.73 2.15
CA GLN A 44 -5.83 14.92 0.76
C GLN A 44 -5.14 13.95 -0.22
N PRO A 45 -5.88 13.10 -0.96
CA PRO A 45 -5.25 12.19 -1.91
C PRO A 45 -4.68 12.95 -3.10
N HIS A 46 -3.48 12.54 -3.50
CA HIS A 46 -2.93 12.91 -4.80
C HIS A 46 -3.77 12.30 -5.91
N THR A 47 -3.95 13.07 -6.98
CA THR A 47 -4.67 12.68 -8.19
C THR A 47 -3.69 12.20 -9.25
N LEU A 48 -4.20 11.58 -10.33
CA LEU A 48 -3.36 11.18 -11.46
C LEU A 48 -2.56 12.36 -12.06
N ALA A 49 -3.06 13.59 -11.95
CA ALA A 49 -2.37 14.78 -12.47
C ALA A 49 -1.05 15.05 -11.74
N ASP A 50 -0.95 14.66 -10.47
CA ASP A 50 0.23 14.82 -9.61
C ASP A 50 1.35 13.82 -9.95
N PHE A 51 1.10 12.91 -10.90
CA PHE A 51 2.05 11.87 -11.32
C PHE A 51 2.36 11.90 -12.82
N LYS A 52 3.57 11.46 -13.15
CA LYS A 52 4.04 11.10 -14.48
C LYS A 52 3.94 9.60 -14.67
N PRO A 53 3.12 9.11 -15.62
CA PRO A 53 3.26 7.74 -16.08
C PRO A 53 4.61 7.57 -16.79
N VAL A 54 5.41 6.64 -16.31
CA VAL A 54 6.72 6.30 -16.87
C VAL A 54 6.77 4.81 -17.16
N SER A 55 6.97 4.47 -18.42
CA SER A 55 7.23 3.09 -18.83
C SER A 55 8.56 2.61 -18.26
N LYS A 56 8.54 1.46 -17.61
CA LYS A 56 9.72 0.72 -17.13
C LYS A 56 10.10 -0.42 -18.07
N GLY A 57 9.53 -0.44 -19.28
CA GLY A 57 9.73 -1.47 -20.28
C GLY A 57 8.77 -2.65 -20.13
N LEU A 58 9.05 -3.70 -20.90
CA LEU A 58 8.27 -4.93 -20.84
C LEU A 58 8.71 -5.78 -19.65
N GLY A 59 7.73 -6.32 -18.93
CA GLY A 59 7.95 -7.19 -17.79
C GLY A 59 6.92 -8.32 -17.72
N SER A 60 7.22 -9.30 -16.88
CA SER A 60 6.33 -10.43 -16.59
C SER A 60 6.02 -10.48 -15.10
N GLY A 61 4.73 -10.47 -14.78
CA GLY A 61 4.24 -10.71 -13.43
C GLY A 61 4.33 -12.16 -12.97
N ASP A 62 3.87 -12.41 -11.75
CA ASP A 62 3.86 -13.73 -11.13
C ASP A 62 3.10 -14.79 -11.95
N LEU A 63 1.91 -14.48 -12.46
CA LEU A 63 1.12 -15.40 -13.28
C LEU A 63 1.88 -15.81 -14.54
N SER A 64 2.53 -14.87 -15.23
CA SER A 64 3.31 -15.20 -16.41
C SER A 64 4.53 -16.06 -16.09
N LYS A 65 5.26 -15.72 -15.02
CA LYS A 65 6.44 -16.48 -14.57
C LYS A 65 6.08 -17.92 -14.18
N GLU A 66 5.02 -18.09 -13.41
CA GLU A 66 4.62 -19.40 -12.87
C GLU A 66 3.95 -20.30 -13.91
N TRP A 67 3.15 -19.74 -14.84
CA TRP A 67 2.29 -20.55 -15.72
C TRP A 67 2.77 -20.64 -17.16
N VAL A 68 3.45 -19.62 -17.67
CA VAL A 68 3.92 -19.55 -19.06
C VAL A 68 5.40 -19.18 -19.16
N GLN A 69 6.17 -19.46 -18.11
CA GLN A 69 7.63 -19.30 -18.07
C GLN A 69 8.12 -17.89 -18.47
N GLY A 70 7.34 -16.86 -18.15
CA GLY A 70 7.66 -15.47 -18.48
C GLY A 70 7.47 -15.09 -19.94
N LEU A 71 6.87 -15.96 -20.77
CA LEU A 71 6.64 -15.68 -22.19
C LEU A 71 5.60 -14.58 -22.42
N ALA A 72 4.64 -14.43 -21.51
CA ALA A 72 3.72 -13.31 -21.55
C ALA A 72 4.37 -12.08 -20.89
N GLN A 73 4.41 -10.98 -21.62
CA GLN A 73 4.93 -9.71 -21.15
C GLN A 73 3.90 -8.61 -21.35
N GLU A 74 3.94 -7.61 -20.48
CA GLU A 74 3.18 -6.38 -20.64
C GLU A 74 4.04 -5.17 -20.28
N GLU A 75 3.58 -3.99 -20.69
CA GLU A 75 4.24 -2.75 -20.32
C GLU A 75 4.06 -2.48 -18.81
N MET A 76 5.18 -2.34 -18.10
CA MET A 76 5.20 -2.01 -16.69
C MET A 76 5.25 -0.50 -16.55
N VAL A 77 4.14 0.12 -16.16
CA VAL A 77 4.05 1.58 -15.95
C VAL A 77 4.22 1.89 -14.48
N GLN A 78 5.11 2.83 -14.16
CA GLN A 78 5.24 3.45 -12.83
C GLN A 78 4.62 4.85 -12.82
N LEU A 79 3.93 5.22 -11.74
CA LEU A 79 3.49 6.60 -11.50
C LEU A 79 4.54 7.32 -10.66
N GLU A 80 5.39 8.12 -11.32
CA GLU A 80 6.42 8.91 -10.65
C GLU A 80 5.84 10.27 -10.21
N PRO A 81 6.07 10.72 -8.96
CA PRO A 81 5.52 11.98 -8.47
C PRO A 81 6.07 13.17 -9.27
N ARG A 82 5.23 14.20 -9.46
CA ARG A 82 5.64 15.52 -9.98
C ARG A 82 6.06 16.48 -8.87
N PHE A 83 6.04 16.00 -7.63
CA PHE A 83 6.35 16.73 -6.41
C PHE A 83 7.51 16.05 -5.69
N THR A 84 8.15 16.80 -4.80
CA THR A 84 9.19 16.27 -3.92
C THR A 84 8.56 15.49 -2.78
N ARG A 85 9.11 14.31 -2.50
CA ARG A 85 8.75 13.51 -1.33
C ARG A 85 9.69 13.85 -0.19
N GLU A 86 9.13 14.34 0.90
CA GLU A 86 9.87 14.55 2.16
C GLU A 86 9.96 13.25 2.97
N THR A 87 9.11 12.28 2.65
CA THR A 87 9.05 10.99 3.34
C THR A 87 10.24 10.11 3.02
N VAL A 88 10.84 9.52 4.05
CA VAL A 88 11.94 8.58 3.94
C VAL A 88 11.59 7.25 4.58
N GLN A 89 12.11 6.15 4.02
CA GLN A 89 12.03 4.84 4.67
C GLN A 89 13.09 4.76 5.78
N ILE A 90 12.65 4.37 6.97
CA ILE A 90 13.51 4.17 8.12
C ILE A 90 13.89 2.69 8.21
N PRO A 91 15.19 2.36 8.25
CA PRO A 91 15.63 1.00 8.54
C PRO A 91 15.14 0.61 9.94
N LEU A 92 14.24 -0.37 10.00
CA LEU A 92 13.94 -1.06 11.24
C LEU A 92 15.10 -2.01 11.51
N THR A 93 16.17 -1.52 12.13
CA THR A 93 17.23 -2.40 12.64
C THR A 93 16.60 -3.35 13.65
N GLN A 94 16.83 -4.66 13.46
CA GLN A 94 16.48 -5.68 14.46
C GLN A 94 17.24 -5.38 15.76
N GLY A 95 16.63 -4.59 16.65
CA GLY A 95 17.38 -3.94 17.71
C GLY A 95 16.50 -3.20 18.70
N THR A 96 15.36 -3.79 19.08
CA THR A 96 14.68 -3.67 20.38
C THR A 96 13.34 -4.42 20.23
N ALA A 97 13.24 -5.57 20.90
CA ALA A 97 12.23 -6.60 20.68
C ALA A 97 12.27 -7.24 19.28
N GLN A 98 12.07 -8.55 19.22
CA GLN A 98 11.90 -9.27 17.95
C GLN A 98 10.65 -8.72 17.28
N LEU A 99 10.82 -7.82 16.31
CA LEU A 99 9.69 -7.32 15.53
C LEU A 99 9.05 -8.53 14.82
N PRO A 100 7.75 -8.81 15.04
CA PRO A 100 7.10 -9.95 14.42
C PRO A 100 7.04 -9.73 12.90
N GLY A 101 7.80 -10.50 12.13
CA GLY A 101 7.63 -10.56 10.67
C GLY A 101 8.23 -9.40 9.86
N ARG A 102 7.75 -9.24 8.63
CA ARG A 102 8.25 -8.28 7.64
C ARG A 102 7.59 -6.93 7.87
N MET A 103 8.39 -5.93 8.26
CA MET A 103 7.93 -4.57 8.49
C MET A 103 8.71 -3.55 7.67
N VAL A 104 8.06 -2.44 7.34
CA VAL A 104 8.65 -1.22 6.78
C VAL A 104 8.18 -0.05 7.64
N ALA A 105 9.08 0.86 8.02
CA ALA A 105 8.70 2.11 8.66
C ALA A 105 9.05 3.30 7.75
N THR A 106 8.23 4.33 7.78
CA THR A 106 8.47 5.58 7.08
C THR A 106 8.28 6.78 7.99
N TYR A 107 9.07 7.82 7.76
CA TYR A 107 9.03 9.06 8.49
C TYR A 107 8.88 10.24 7.53
N ASN A 108 7.95 11.13 7.85
CA ASN A 108 7.77 12.41 7.18
C ASN A 108 7.96 13.53 8.23
N PRO A 109 8.78 14.56 7.95
CA PRO A 109 9.05 15.64 8.90
C PRO A 109 7.83 16.53 9.23
N ASP A 110 6.74 16.44 8.48
CA ASP A 110 5.51 17.17 8.78
C ASP A 110 4.79 16.57 10.01
N SER A 111 5.08 17.14 11.18
CA SER A 111 4.47 16.75 12.45
C SER A 111 2.95 17.01 12.57
N SER A 112 2.33 17.69 11.60
CA SER A 112 0.87 17.88 11.57
C SER A 112 0.11 16.66 11.02
N LEU A 113 0.84 15.73 10.38
CA LEU A 113 0.28 14.49 9.86
C LEU A 113 0.13 13.44 10.97
N PRO A 114 -0.93 12.61 10.92
CA PRO A 114 -1.15 11.55 11.89
C PRO A 114 -0.11 10.43 11.77
N ARG A 115 0.00 9.63 12.82
CA ARG A 115 0.76 8.38 12.85
C ARG A 115 -0.15 7.22 12.44
N ALA A 116 0.35 6.31 11.62
CA ALA A 116 -0.41 5.15 11.16
C ALA A 116 0.28 3.82 11.43
N MET A 117 -0.51 2.80 11.72
CA MET A 117 -0.08 1.39 11.67
C MET A 117 -0.95 0.64 10.66
N ILE A 118 -0.30 0.01 9.70
CA ILE A 118 -0.95 -0.67 8.59
C ILE A 118 -0.58 -2.14 8.66
N PHE A 119 -1.59 -3.00 8.72
CA PHE A 119 -1.45 -4.46 8.67
C PHE A 119 -1.95 -4.94 7.31
N HIS A 120 -1.09 -5.62 6.55
CA HIS A 120 -1.35 -5.82 5.13
C HIS A 120 -0.81 -7.12 4.52
N ASP A 121 -1.22 -7.39 3.27
CA ASP A 121 -0.68 -8.44 2.40
C ASP A 121 0.19 -7.88 1.25
N SER A 122 0.48 -8.71 0.24
CA SER A 122 1.34 -8.32 -0.88
C SER A 122 0.82 -7.16 -1.73
N PHE A 123 -0.49 -6.89 -1.74
CA PHE A 123 -1.10 -5.81 -2.52
C PHE A 123 -0.65 -4.44 -2.06
N PHE A 124 -0.36 -4.29 -0.77
CA PHE A 124 0.04 -3.01 -0.21
C PHE A 124 1.48 -2.61 -0.59
N ASN A 125 2.34 -3.55 -0.98
CA ASN A 125 3.78 -3.29 -1.14
C ASN A 125 4.07 -2.09 -2.05
N GLU A 126 3.40 -2.03 -3.21
CA GLU A 126 3.55 -0.91 -4.15
C GLU A 126 2.68 0.30 -3.78
N MET A 127 1.73 0.16 -2.85
CA MET A 127 0.94 1.25 -2.30
C MET A 127 1.70 2.02 -1.21
N ILE A 128 2.68 1.41 -0.54
CA ILE A 128 3.45 2.02 0.56
C ILE A 128 3.86 3.46 0.21
N PRO A 129 4.58 3.74 -0.90
CA PRO A 129 4.98 5.11 -1.23
C PRO A 129 3.79 6.06 -1.40
N PHE A 130 2.66 5.63 -1.96
CA PHE A 130 1.48 6.51 -2.12
C PHE A 130 0.95 6.96 -0.77
N LEU A 131 0.89 6.07 0.21
CA LEU A 131 0.34 6.40 1.54
C LEU A 131 1.33 7.07 2.47
N SER A 132 2.63 6.77 2.37
CA SER A 132 3.62 7.26 3.33
C SER A 132 3.71 8.79 3.37
N ASP A 133 3.38 9.49 2.28
CA ASP A 133 3.38 10.95 2.23
C ASP A 133 2.27 11.61 3.09
N HIS A 134 1.34 10.81 3.61
CA HIS A 134 0.19 11.29 4.40
C HIS A 134 0.33 11.04 5.90
N PHE A 135 1.46 10.50 6.35
CA PHE A 135 1.68 10.16 7.75
C PHE A 135 3.03 10.67 8.22
N SER A 136 3.08 11.29 9.40
CA SER A 136 4.34 11.73 10.03
C SER A 136 5.21 10.52 10.41
N TRP A 137 4.54 9.43 10.79
CA TRP A 137 5.13 8.13 11.06
C TRP A 137 4.17 7.05 10.59
N ALA A 138 4.64 6.11 9.76
CA ALA A 138 3.84 4.95 9.39
C ALA A 138 4.64 3.66 9.54
N VAL A 139 4.00 2.63 10.08
CA VAL A 139 4.54 1.26 10.14
C VAL A 139 3.66 0.35 9.29
N TYR A 140 4.25 -0.28 8.29
CA TYR A 140 3.62 -1.25 7.40
C TYR A 140 4.09 -2.65 7.80
N HIS A 141 3.19 -3.41 8.40
CA HIS A 141 3.43 -4.74 8.93
C HIS A 141 2.73 -5.77 8.05
N TRP A 142 3.52 -6.65 7.43
CA TRP A 142 2.97 -7.79 6.70
C TRP A 142 2.38 -8.79 7.69
N ALA A 143 1.07 -8.74 7.89
CA ALA A 143 0.37 -9.57 8.84
C ALA A 143 -1.11 -9.71 8.45
N PHE A 144 -1.65 -10.91 8.69
CA PHE A 144 -3.04 -11.26 8.40
C PHE A 144 -3.95 -11.11 9.63
N LYS A 145 -3.49 -10.38 10.64
CA LYS A 145 -4.23 -10.01 11.86
C LYS A 145 -3.68 -8.70 12.42
N VAL A 146 -4.50 -7.98 13.16
CA VAL A 146 -4.07 -6.82 13.95
C VAL A 146 -3.33 -7.32 15.19
N ASP A 147 -2.13 -6.81 15.43
CA ASP A 147 -1.37 -7.04 16.66
C ASP A 147 -1.70 -5.94 17.67
N GLU A 148 -2.68 -6.19 18.54
CA GLU A 148 -3.16 -5.22 19.53
C GLU A 148 -2.08 -4.80 20.52
N THR A 149 -1.14 -5.69 20.86
CA THR A 149 -0.03 -5.36 21.77
C THR A 149 0.91 -4.38 21.10
N PHE A 150 1.20 -4.60 19.82
CA PHE A 150 2.03 -3.69 19.04
C PHE A 150 1.33 -2.33 18.82
N VAL A 151 0.04 -2.33 18.51
CA VAL A 151 -0.78 -1.10 18.42
C VAL A 151 -0.75 -0.32 19.75
N ALA A 152 -0.95 -1.00 20.88
CA ALA A 152 -0.94 -0.36 22.20
C ALA A 152 0.44 0.22 22.57
N GLY A 153 1.53 -0.42 22.10
CA GLY A 153 2.90 0.06 22.27
C GLY A 153 3.23 1.29 21.40
N GLU A 154 2.88 1.24 20.12
CA GLU A 154 3.19 2.28 19.13
C GLU A 154 2.26 3.50 19.19
N LYS A 155 1.04 3.32 19.70
CA LYS A 155 -0.01 4.34 19.83
C LYS A 155 -0.22 5.16 18.54
N PRO A 156 -0.56 4.51 17.42
CA PRO A 156 -0.89 5.22 16.19
C PRO A 156 -2.23 5.97 16.34
N ASP A 157 -2.40 7.05 15.59
CA ASP A 157 -3.68 7.75 15.47
C ASP A 157 -4.65 6.96 14.58
N ILE A 158 -4.10 6.20 13.62
CA ILE A 158 -4.86 5.43 12.63
C ILE A 158 -4.33 3.99 12.56
N VAL A 159 -5.24 3.01 12.61
CA VAL A 159 -4.94 1.61 12.30
C VAL A 159 -5.67 1.21 11.03
N ILE A 160 -4.92 0.70 10.03
CA ILE A 160 -5.48 0.19 8.77
C ILE A 160 -5.22 -1.30 8.71
N PHE A 161 -6.25 -2.08 8.38
CA PHE A 161 -6.11 -3.49 8.02
C PHE A 161 -6.61 -3.69 6.58
N GLU A 162 -5.72 -4.05 5.67
CA GLU A 162 -6.01 -4.19 4.25
C GLU A 162 -5.42 -5.50 3.72
N VAL A 163 -6.30 -6.45 3.41
CA VAL A 163 -5.93 -7.73 2.82
C VAL A 163 -6.93 -8.09 1.74
N THR A 164 -6.47 -8.81 0.74
CA THR A 164 -7.35 -9.29 -0.33
C THR A 164 -8.38 -10.30 0.18
N ASP A 165 -9.59 -10.25 -0.41
CA ASP A 165 -10.74 -11.10 -0.04
C ASP A 165 -10.43 -12.60 -0.03
N ARG A 166 -9.42 -13.07 -0.79
CA ARG A 166 -8.97 -14.47 -0.78
C ARG A 166 -8.47 -14.93 0.59
N TYR A 167 -8.11 -14.00 1.47
CA TYR A 167 -7.68 -14.26 2.85
C TYR A 167 -8.80 -14.09 3.88
N LEU A 168 -10.05 -13.86 3.47
CA LEU A 168 -11.18 -13.67 4.39
C LEU A 168 -11.35 -14.85 5.37
N SER A 169 -11.08 -16.08 4.93
CA SER A 169 -11.11 -17.27 5.79
C SER A 169 -10.09 -17.20 6.94
N ARG A 170 -8.94 -16.53 6.72
CA ARG A 170 -7.93 -16.32 7.77
C ARG A 170 -8.41 -15.36 8.85
N LEU A 171 -9.32 -14.44 8.52
CA LEU A 171 -9.93 -13.53 9.49
C LEU A 171 -10.88 -14.26 10.44
N LEU A 172 -11.57 -15.28 9.93
CA LEU A 172 -12.48 -16.10 10.74
C LEU A 172 -11.74 -16.98 11.75
N THR A 173 -10.47 -17.29 11.51
CA THR A 173 -9.63 -18.05 12.46
C THR A 173 -9.00 -17.18 13.56
N VAL A 174 -9.27 -15.87 13.59
CA VAL A 174 -8.74 -14.93 14.61
C VAL A 174 -9.59 -14.92 15.90
N THR A 175 -10.69 -15.69 15.95
CA THR A 175 -11.48 -15.88 17.19
C THR A 175 -11.36 -17.30 17.75
N ARG A 176 -10.24 -17.57 18.42
CA ARG A 176 -10.16 -18.48 19.57
C ARG A 176 -9.04 -18.06 20.51
#